data_AF-A0AAC9J2M6-F1
#
_entry.id   AF-A0AAC9J2M6-F1
#
_cell.length_a   1.000
_cell.length_b   1.000
_cell.length_c   1.000
_cell.angle_alpha   90.00
_cell.angle_beta   90.00
_cell.angle_gamma   90.00
#
_symmetry.space_group_name_H-M   'P 1'
#
loop_
_entity.id
_entity.type
_entity.pdbx_description
1 polymer ?
#
loop_
_entity_poly.entity_id
_entity_poly.type
_entity_poly.pdbx_seq_one_letter_code
_entity_poly.pdbx_strand_id
1 'polypeptide(L)'
;MQIVGIFMFFTIVIWLRSVEWRVSRRNERWLRERGGEEKDNFRNKAFFFLYHFSIFSILLEILLLKKSVFLISFLPVILFCCLVLLKLWCYMSLGRFWNTKNIQLPHVIVIKKGPYKLIRQPYLFLLTAELFLLPFLFEAYMTAFLFLLVHLVILKVDIPALVKSKLLKKNPI
;
A
#
# COMPACT_ATOMS: atom_id res chain seq x y z
N MET A 1 11.81 5.16 27.71
CA MET A 1 11.91 3.87 26.98
C MET A 1 10.83 3.69 25.91
N GLN A 2 9.58 4.09 26.14
CA GLN A 2 8.47 3.94 25.16
C GLN A 2 8.72 4.64 23.81
N ILE A 3 9.19 5.89 23.82
CA ILE A 3 9.44 6.68 22.60
C ILE A 3 10.46 6.00 21.68
N VAL A 4 11.50 5.39 22.25
CA VAL A 4 12.53 4.67 21.49
C VAL A 4 11.95 3.48 20.74
N GLY A 5 11.04 2.72 21.38
CA GLY A 5 10.35 1.58 20.75
C GLY A 5 9.47 2.00 19.57
N ILE A 6 8.77 3.12 19.68
CA ILE A 6 7.95 3.68 18.59
C ILE A 6 8.85 4.02 17.39
N PHE A 7 9.93 4.78 17.61
CA PHE A 7 10.86 5.13 16.54
C PHE A 7 11.52 3.90 15.91
N MET A 8 11.87 2.89 16.71
CA MET A 8 12.41 1.63 16.21
C MET A 8 11.41 0.90 15.30
N PHE A 9 10.15 0.82 15.71
CA PHE A 9 9.08 0.21 14.90
C PHE A 9 8.88 0.96 13.57
N PHE A 10 8.75 2.29 13.60
CA PHE A 10 8.61 3.07 12.37
C PHE A 10 9.84 2.93 11.46
N THR A 11 11.04 2.87 12.03
CA THR A 11 12.27 2.64 11.27
C THR A 11 12.24 1.29 10.55
N ILE A 12 11.79 0.23 11.23
CA ILE A 12 11.61 -1.10 10.63
C ILE A 12 10.58 -1.05 9.49
N VAL A 13 9.43 -0.39 9.70
CA VAL A 13 8.39 -0.23 8.66
C VAL A 13 8.92 0.53 7.44
N ILE A 14 9.64 1.63 7.65
CA ILE A 14 10.28 2.41 6.58
C ILE A 14 11.33 1.58 5.84
N TRP A 15 12.10 0.77 6.57
CA TRP A 15 13.09 -0.11 5.96
C TRP A 15 12.44 -1.20 5.10
N LEU A 16 11.40 -1.87 5.61
CA LEU A 16 10.61 -2.85 4.84
C LEU A 16 10.04 -2.22 3.55
N ARG A 17 9.50 -1.01 3.63
CA ARG A 17 9.02 -0.26 2.45
C ARG A 17 10.12 0.07 1.46
N SER A 18 11.30 0.43 1.95
CA SER A 18 12.45 0.73 1.10
C SER A 18 12.91 -0.50 0.32
N VAL A 19 12.91 -1.67 0.96
CA VAL A 19 13.20 -2.95 0.29
C VAL A 19 12.14 -3.26 -0.77
N GLU A 20 10.86 -3.15 -0.44
CA GLU A 20 9.74 -3.31 -1.39
C GLU A 20 9.93 -2.40 -2.61
N TRP A 21 10.22 -1.12 -2.40
CA TRP A 21 10.42 -0.18 -3.49
C TRP A 21 11.61 -0.52 -4.38
N ARG A 22 12.74 -0.96 -3.80
CA ARG A 22 13.91 -1.40 -4.59
C ARG A 22 13.58 -2.62 -5.46
N VAL A 23 12.88 -3.60 -4.89
CA VAL A 23 12.42 -4.78 -5.65
C VAL A 23 11.48 -4.36 -6.77
N SER A 24 10.52 -3.46 -6.49
CA SER A 24 9.61 -2.91 -7.50
C SER A 24 10.38 -2.24 -8.63
N ARG A 25 11.36 -1.37 -8.32
CA ARG A 25 12.17 -0.69 -9.34
C ARG A 25 12.97 -1.66 -10.21
N ARG A 26 13.47 -2.75 -9.65
CA ARG A 26 14.20 -3.77 -10.42
C ARG A 26 13.26 -4.50 -11.39
N ASN A 27 12.08 -4.89 -10.90
CA ASN A 27 11.06 -5.54 -11.70
C ASN A 27 10.48 -4.61 -12.77
N GLU A 28 10.27 -3.34 -12.45
CA GLU A 28 9.81 -2.31 -13.40
C GLU A 28 10.77 -2.17 -14.58
N ARG A 29 12.09 -2.14 -14.34
CA ARG A 29 13.09 -2.10 -15.41
C ARG A 29 13.00 -3.35 -16.30
N TRP A 30 12.96 -4.53 -15.67
CA TRP A 30 12.82 -5.81 -16.38
C TRP A 30 11.56 -5.90 -17.24
N LEU A 31 10.44 -5.32 -16.78
CA LEU A 31 9.17 -5.26 -17.50
C LEU A 31 9.22 -4.24 -18.65
N ARG A 32 9.77 -3.05 -18.41
CA ARG A 32 9.88 -2.00 -19.45
C ARG A 32 10.80 -2.41 -20.60
N GLU A 33 11.90 -3.09 -20.31
CA GLU A 33 12.80 -3.69 -21.31
C GLU A 33 12.07 -4.70 -22.23
N ARG A 34 10.94 -5.26 -21.79
CA ARG A 34 10.14 -6.23 -22.52
C ARG A 34 8.85 -5.65 -23.12
N GLY A 35 8.72 -4.33 -23.15
CA GLY A 35 7.54 -3.65 -23.68
C GLY A 35 6.37 -3.55 -22.71
N GLY A 36 6.63 -3.57 -21.39
CA GLY A 36 5.60 -3.39 -20.38
C GLY A 36 5.03 -1.96 -20.37
N GLU A 37 3.70 -1.85 -20.37
CA GLU A 37 2.98 -0.58 -20.35
C GLU A 37 2.37 -0.29 -18.97
N GLU A 38 2.33 0.99 -18.60
CA GLU A 38 1.79 1.46 -17.33
C GLU A 38 0.30 1.79 -17.47
N LYS A 39 -0.57 1.00 -16.83
CA LYS A 39 -2.04 1.18 -16.97
C LYS A 39 -2.65 2.29 -16.13
N ASP A 40 -2.05 2.65 -14.98
CA ASP A 40 -2.68 3.60 -14.06
C ASP A 40 -1.71 4.29 -13.10
N ASN A 41 -1.14 5.41 -13.55
CA ASN A 41 -0.17 6.18 -12.76
C ASN A 41 -0.84 6.97 -11.61
N PHE A 42 -2.08 7.45 -11.81
CA PHE A 42 -2.73 8.35 -10.85
C PHE A 42 -3.14 7.61 -9.57
N ARG A 43 -3.78 6.45 -9.69
CA ARG A 43 -4.21 5.65 -8.53
C ARG A 43 -3.04 5.22 -7.66
N ASN A 44 -1.94 4.81 -8.30
CA ASN A 44 -0.72 4.39 -7.61
C ASN A 44 -0.09 5.55 -6.83
N LYS A 45 -0.05 6.76 -7.43
CA LYS A 45 0.39 7.97 -6.72
C LYS A 45 -0.52 8.32 -5.54
N ALA A 46 -1.84 8.26 -5.72
CA ALA A 46 -2.79 8.54 -4.66
C ALA A 46 -2.60 7.60 -3.45
N PHE A 47 -2.45 6.29 -3.68
CA PHE A 47 -2.16 5.32 -2.61
C PHE A 47 -0.81 5.55 -1.94
N PHE A 48 0.22 5.91 -2.71
CA PHE A 48 1.53 6.25 -2.17
C PHE A 48 1.42 7.42 -1.19
N PHE A 49 0.82 8.54 -1.59
CA PHE A 49 0.66 9.71 -0.72
C PHE A 49 -0.21 9.40 0.49
N LEU A 50 -1.34 8.73 0.30
CA LEU A 50 -2.26 8.36 1.38
C LEU A 50 -1.54 7.60 2.50
N TYR A 51 -0.71 6.62 2.14
CA TYR A 51 0.02 5.80 3.10
C TYR A 51 1.10 6.59 3.85
N HIS A 52 1.82 7.50 3.18
CA HIS A 52 2.83 8.32 3.85
C HIS A 52 2.19 9.35 4.79
N PHE A 53 1.08 9.97 4.36
CA PHE A 53 0.31 10.87 5.20
C PHE A 53 -0.30 10.16 6.40
N SER A 54 -0.74 8.89 6.26
CA SER A 54 -1.27 8.13 7.40
C SER A 54 -0.18 7.90 8.45
N ILE A 55 1.03 7.50 8.04
CA ILE A 55 2.18 7.33 8.95
C ILE A 55 2.47 8.62 9.71
N PHE A 56 2.51 9.75 8.99
CA PHE A 56 2.75 11.05 9.60
C PHE A 56 1.65 11.44 10.59
N SER A 57 0.39 11.19 10.23
CA SER A 57 -0.77 11.45 11.10
C SER A 57 -0.75 10.60 12.36
N ILE A 58 -0.35 9.32 12.29
CA ILE A 58 -0.19 8.46 13.47
C ILE A 58 0.84 9.08 14.43
N LEU A 59 2.01 9.48 13.90
CA LEU A 59 3.07 10.06 14.72
C LEU A 59 2.59 11.34 15.40
N LEU A 60 1.90 12.21 14.65
CA LEU A 60 1.33 13.44 15.18
C LEU A 60 0.30 13.17 16.28
N GLU A 61 -0.61 12.21 16.07
CA GLU A 61 -1.66 11.84 17.04
C GLU A 61 -1.05 11.30 18.35
N ILE A 62 -0.02 10.43 18.26
CA ILE A 62 0.70 9.91 19.43
C ILE A 62 1.37 11.06 20.21
N LEU A 63 2.03 11.97 19.51
CA LEU A 63 2.77 13.08 20.13
C LEU A 63 1.83 14.11 20.78
N LEU A 64 0.73 14.47 20.10
CA LEU A 64 -0.23 15.47 20.60
C LEU A 64 -1.06 14.95 21.77
N LEU A 65 -1.56 13.72 21.67
CA LEU A 65 -2.44 13.13 22.68
C LEU A 65 -1.66 12.47 23.84
N LYS A 66 -0.32 12.51 23.80
CA LYS A 66 0.59 11.86 24.77
C LYS A 66 0.15 10.43 25.10
N LYS A 67 -0.33 9.70 24.08
CA LYS A 67 -0.89 8.36 24.30
C LYS A 67 0.20 7.43 24.83
N SER A 68 -0.11 6.78 25.95
CA SER A 68 0.77 5.77 26.53
C SER A 68 0.61 4.47 25.74
N VAL A 69 1.59 4.14 24.92
CA VAL A 69 1.70 2.85 24.19
C VAL A 69 2.02 1.66 25.09
N PHE A 70 1.81 1.75 26.40
CA PHE A 70 2.22 0.71 27.36
C PHE A 70 1.40 -0.58 27.23
N LEU A 71 0.24 -0.52 26.57
CA LEU A 71 -0.66 -1.65 26.36
C LEU A 71 -0.91 -1.90 24.87
N ILE A 72 0.15 -1.94 24.05
CA ILE A 72 0.00 -2.52 22.71
C ILE A 72 -0.43 -3.98 22.92
N SER A 73 -1.71 -4.23 22.71
CA SER A 73 -2.28 -5.56 22.80
C SER A 73 -1.51 -6.49 21.85
N PHE A 74 -1.13 -7.68 22.33
CA PHE A 74 -0.40 -8.65 21.50
C PHE A 74 -1.14 -9.00 20.21
N LEU A 75 -2.48 -8.94 20.24
CA LEU A 75 -3.35 -9.30 19.14
C LEU A 75 -3.10 -8.47 17.86
N PRO A 76 -3.21 -7.13 17.85
CA PRO A 76 -2.91 -6.33 16.66
C PRO A 76 -1.46 -6.46 16.17
N VAL A 77 -0.49 -6.74 17.06
CA VAL A 77 0.91 -7.00 16.65
C VAL A 77 1.00 -8.30 15.85
N ILE A 78 0.38 -9.37 16.35
CA ILE A 78 0.33 -10.65 15.65
C ILE A 78 -0.36 -10.49 14.29
N LEU A 79 -1.49 -9.78 14.24
CA LEU A 79 -2.21 -9.51 12.99
C LEU A 79 -1.34 -8.73 11.99
N PHE A 80 -0.61 -7.73 12.45
CA PHE A 80 0.30 -6.97 11.61
C PHE A 80 1.45 -7.83 11.08
N CYS A 81 2.05 -8.68 11.92
CA CYS A 81 3.06 -9.64 11.49
C CYS A 81 2.52 -10.63 10.44
N CYS A 82 1.33 -11.19 10.66
CA CYS A 82 0.65 -12.03 9.67
C CYS A 82 0.44 -11.30 8.34
N LEU A 83 0.06 -10.02 8.39
CA LEU A 83 -0.14 -9.19 7.21
C LEU A 83 1.18 -8.98 6.44
N VAL A 84 2.29 -8.71 7.14
CA VAL A 84 3.62 -8.59 6.52
C VAL A 84 4.05 -9.90 5.85
N LEU A 85 3.84 -11.05 6.51
CA LEU A 85 4.13 -12.37 5.93
C LEU A 85 3.29 -12.64 4.68
N LEU A 86 2.00 -12.30 4.71
CA LEU A 86 1.11 -12.47 3.56
C LEU A 86 1.51 -11.56 2.39
N LYS A 87 1.99 -10.34 2.66
CA LYS A 87 2.60 -9.45 1.64
C LYS A 87 3.83 -10.10 1.02
N LEU A 88 4.75 -10.60 1.82
CA LEU A 88 5.94 -11.30 1.32
C LEU A 88 5.56 -12.50 0.45
N TRP A 89 4.56 -13.29 0.87
CA TRP A 89 4.06 -14.40 0.07
C TRP A 89 3.45 -13.95 -1.27
N CYS A 90 2.72 -12.82 -1.29
CA CYS A 90 2.23 -12.21 -2.52
C CYS A 90 3.38 -11.80 -3.45
N TYR A 91 4.42 -11.18 -2.91
CA TYR A 91 5.58 -10.73 -3.69
C TYR A 91 6.34 -11.91 -4.28
N MET A 92 6.59 -12.95 -3.48
CA MET A 92 7.23 -14.18 -3.96
C MET A 92 6.38 -14.90 -5.01
N SER A 93 5.05 -14.90 -4.87
CA SER A 93 4.14 -15.57 -5.82
C SER A 93 4.11 -14.92 -7.21
N LEU A 94 4.20 -13.59 -7.27
CA LEU A 94 4.31 -12.84 -8.53
C LEU A 94 5.74 -12.79 -9.08
N GLY A 95 6.75 -12.86 -8.20
CA GLY A 95 8.16 -12.77 -8.56
C GLY A 95 8.48 -11.49 -9.34
N ARG A 96 8.97 -11.66 -10.57
CA ARG A 96 9.41 -10.55 -11.44
C ARG A 96 8.26 -9.71 -12.00
N PHE A 97 7.03 -10.22 -11.96
CA PHE A 97 5.85 -9.48 -12.41
C PHE A 97 5.33 -8.51 -11.35
N TRP A 98 5.77 -8.64 -10.09
CA TRP A 98 5.35 -7.73 -9.03
C TRP A 98 5.96 -6.35 -9.21
N ASN A 99 5.12 -5.32 -9.24
CA ASN A 99 5.56 -3.94 -9.30
C ASN A 99 4.48 -3.00 -8.74
N THR A 100 4.89 -1.86 -8.20
CA THR A 100 4.01 -0.86 -7.58
C THR A 100 3.30 0.02 -8.61
N LYS A 101 3.82 0.12 -9.84
CA LYS A 101 3.24 0.94 -10.92
C LYS A 101 2.21 0.20 -11.78
N ASN A 102 1.84 -1.02 -11.42
CA ASN A 102 0.96 -1.90 -12.19
C ASN A 102 1.30 -1.96 -13.70
N ILE A 103 2.59 -2.03 -14.01
CA ILE A 103 3.12 -2.28 -15.35
C ILE A 103 2.77 -3.71 -15.73
N GLN A 104 2.14 -3.88 -16.89
CA GLN A 104 1.73 -5.18 -17.41
C GLN A 104 2.36 -5.41 -18.78
N LEU A 105 2.75 -6.66 -19.04
CA LEU A 105 3.17 -7.10 -20.37
C LEU A 105 1.90 -7.48 -21.16
N PRO A 106 1.59 -6.79 -22.27
CA PRO A 106 0.31 -6.95 -22.98
C PRO A 106 0.08 -8.38 -23.52
N HIS A 107 1.16 -9.14 -23.75
CA HIS A 107 1.12 -10.47 -24.36
C HIS A 107 1.43 -11.62 -23.39
N VAL A 108 1.51 -11.38 -22.07
CA VAL A 108 1.87 -12.41 -21.09
C VAL A 108 0.74 -12.63 -20.09
N ILE A 109 0.21 -13.85 -20.05
CA ILE A 109 -0.74 -14.27 -19.02
C ILE A 109 0.05 -14.63 -17.76
N VAL A 110 -0.08 -13.82 -16.72
CA VAL A 110 0.54 -14.10 -15.42
C VAL A 110 -0.18 -15.28 -14.79
N ILE A 111 0.53 -16.40 -14.65
CA ILE A 111 0.00 -17.59 -13.97
C ILE A 111 -0.26 -17.23 -12.50
N LYS A 112 -1.52 -17.29 -12.08
CA LYS A 112 -1.94 -17.05 -10.70
C LYS A 112 -1.40 -18.15 -9.79
N LYS A 113 -0.32 -17.86 -9.06
CA LYS A 113 0.24 -18.74 -8.02
C LYS A 113 -0.02 -18.13 -6.63
N GLY A 114 -0.11 -18.99 -5.61
CA GLY A 114 -0.33 -18.59 -4.22
C GLY A 114 -1.63 -17.80 -3.99
N PRO A 115 -1.61 -16.69 -3.22
CA PRO A 115 -2.81 -15.94 -2.82
C PRO A 115 -3.58 -15.33 -4.00
N TYR A 116 -2.94 -15.18 -5.17
CA TYR A 116 -3.58 -14.73 -6.41
C TYR A 116 -4.60 -15.74 -6.98
N LYS A 117 -4.64 -16.99 -6.46
CA LYS A 117 -5.71 -17.94 -6.77
C LYS A 117 -7.02 -17.63 -6.04
N LEU A 118 -6.91 -17.12 -4.81
CA LEU A 118 -8.06 -16.86 -3.93
C LEU A 118 -8.68 -15.48 -4.19
N ILE A 119 -7.84 -14.47 -4.41
CA ILE A 119 -8.26 -13.08 -4.56
C ILE A 119 -7.68 -12.52 -5.86
N ARG A 120 -8.48 -11.79 -6.63
CA ARG A 120 -8.02 -11.14 -7.88
C ARG A 120 -6.91 -10.11 -7.64
N GLN A 121 -7.02 -9.34 -6.55
CA GLN A 121 -6.08 -8.27 -6.22
C GLN A 121 -5.71 -8.29 -4.71
N PRO A 122 -4.91 -9.27 -4.26
CA PRO A 122 -4.55 -9.43 -2.85
C PRO A 122 -3.75 -8.23 -2.32
N TYR A 123 -2.96 -7.57 -3.16
CA TYR A 123 -2.21 -6.37 -2.76
C TYR A 123 -3.13 -5.25 -2.23
N LEU A 124 -4.29 -5.06 -2.85
CA LEU A 124 -5.19 -3.99 -2.43
C LEU A 124 -5.77 -4.27 -1.05
N PHE A 125 -6.25 -5.51 -0.84
CA PHE A 125 -6.75 -5.95 0.46
C PHE A 125 -5.69 -5.80 1.56
N LEU A 126 -4.44 -6.18 1.26
CA LEU A 126 -3.32 -6.02 2.18
C LEU A 126 -3.02 -4.56 2.48
N LEU A 127 -3.10 -3.67 1.48
CA LEU A 127 -2.92 -2.24 1.68
C LEU A 127 -4.03 -1.66 2.57
N THR A 128 -5.30 -2.04 2.35
CA THR A 128 -6.42 -1.60 3.20
C THR A 128 -6.25 -2.06 4.64
N ALA A 129 -5.91 -3.35 4.84
CA ALA A 129 -5.72 -3.91 6.16
C ALA A 129 -4.50 -3.30 6.87
N GLU A 130 -3.41 -3.00 6.14
CA GLU A 130 -2.24 -2.32 6.68
C GLU A 130 -2.54 -0.90 7.11
N LEU A 131 -3.30 -0.15 6.30
CA LEU A 131 -3.70 1.22 6.58
C LEU A 131 -4.57 1.33 7.83
N PHE A 132 -5.33 0.28 8.15
CA PHE A 132 -6.17 0.21 9.35
C PHE A 132 -5.41 -0.32 10.57
N LEU A 133 -4.68 -1.43 10.43
CA LEU A 133 -3.96 -2.07 11.54
C LEU A 133 -2.81 -1.21 12.08
N LEU A 134 -2.13 -0.46 11.20
CA LEU A 134 -0.97 0.33 11.60
C LEU A 134 -1.35 1.47 12.58
N PRO A 135 -2.35 2.33 12.33
CA PRO A 135 -2.84 3.27 13.34
C PRO A 135 -3.44 2.56 14.56
N PHE A 136 -4.15 1.43 14.36
CA PHE A 136 -4.79 0.69 15.44
C PHE A 136 -3.78 0.16 16.47
N LEU A 137 -2.57 -0.23 16.03
CA LEU A 137 -1.46 -0.64 16.90
C LEU A 137 -1.05 0.44 17.91
N PHE A 138 -1.20 1.71 17.54
CA PHE A 138 -0.85 2.86 18.37
C PHE A 138 -2.07 3.53 18.99
N GLU A 139 -3.22 2.85 18.96
CA GLU A 139 -4.52 3.38 19.40
C GLU A 139 -4.91 4.69 18.68
N ALA A 140 -4.33 4.97 17.51
CA ALA A 140 -4.59 6.16 16.71
C ALA A 140 -5.88 5.97 15.89
N TYR A 141 -7.01 5.77 16.59
CA TYR A 141 -8.29 5.43 15.97
C TYR A 141 -8.79 6.52 15.03
N MET A 142 -8.57 7.79 15.35
CA MET A 142 -8.96 8.91 14.49
C MET A 142 -8.26 8.81 13.14
N THR A 143 -6.94 8.61 13.17
CA THR A 143 -6.15 8.36 11.95
C THR A 143 -6.61 7.07 11.23
N ALA A 144 -6.90 5.99 11.97
CA ALA A 144 -7.37 4.72 11.39
C ALA A 144 -8.62 4.90 10.51
N PHE A 145 -9.67 5.50 11.08
CA PHE A 145 -10.94 5.67 10.39
C PHE A 145 -10.87 6.71 9.28
N LEU A 146 -10.19 7.84 9.52
CA LEU A 146 -10.05 8.90 8.53
C LEU A 146 -9.38 8.38 7.24
N PHE A 147 -8.22 7.74 7.38
CA PHE A 147 -7.47 7.25 6.23
C PHE A 147 -8.13 6.03 5.58
N LEU A 148 -8.79 5.18 6.35
CA LEU A 148 -9.61 4.10 5.79
C LEU A 148 -10.75 4.64 4.92
N LEU A 149 -11.46 5.68 5.37
CA LEU A 149 -12.52 6.31 4.57
C LEU A 149 -11.97 6.89 3.27
N VAL A 150 -10.86 7.65 3.34
CA VAL A 150 -10.23 8.21 2.14
C VAL A 150 -9.75 7.10 1.20
N HIS A 151 -9.23 5.99 1.73
CA HIS A 151 -8.85 4.82 0.93
C HIS A 151 -10.03 4.22 0.17
N LEU A 152 -11.17 4.05 0.84
CA LEU A 152 -12.40 3.54 0.23
C LEU A 152 -12.95 4.50 -0.84
N VAL A 153 -12.83 5.81 -0.63
CA VAL A 153 -13.20 6.81 -1.64
C VAL A 153 -12.31 6.68 -2.87
N ILE A 154 -10.98 6.61 -2.71
CA ILE A 154 -10.04 6.42 -3.83
C ILE A 154 -10.35 5.13 -4.61
N LEU A 155 -10.83 4.09 -3.92
CA LEU A 155 -11.25 2.85 -4.57
C LEU A 155 -12.54 2.95 -5.37
N LYS A 156 -13.51 3.73 -4.89
CA LYS A 156 -14.77 3.99 -5.59
C LYS A 156 -14.61 4.95 -6.76
N VAL A 157 -13.60 5.82 -6.73
CA VAL A 157 -13.35 6.76 -7.83
C VAL A 157 -12.77 5.99 -9.01
N ASP A 158 -13.60 5.78 -10.03
CA ASP A 158 -13.18 5.16 -11.28
C ASP A 158 -12.44 6.19 -12.16
N ILE A 159 -11.13 6.28 -11.94
CA ILE A 159 -10.22 7.21 -12.63
C ILE A 159 -10.28 7.12 -14.17
N PRO A 160 -10.52 5.96 -14.82
CA PRO A 160 -10.68 5.90 -16.27
C PRO A 160 -11.81 6.80 -16.80
N ALA A 161 -12.92 6.95 -16.07
CA ALA A 161 -14.01 7.84 -16.47
C ALA A 161 -13.64 9.33 -16.29
N LEU A 162 -12.86 9.65 -15.25
CA LEU A 162 -12.45 11.01 -14.92
C LEU A 162 -11.37 11.56 -15.87
N VAL A 163 -10.46 10.70 -16.33
CA VAL A 163 -9.41 11.05 -17.30
C VAL A 163 -9.95 11.07 -18.73
N LYS A 164 -10.82 10.12 -19.10
CA LYS A 164 -11.43 10.08 -20.44
C LYS A 164 -12.32 11.29 -20.70
N SER A 165 -13.06 11.79 -19.70
CA SER A 165 -13.85 13.03 -19.82
C SER A 165 -13.00 14.29 -19.99
N LYS A 166 -11.81 14.35 -19.36
CA LYS A 166 -10.87 15.46 -19.54
C LYS A 166 -10.16 15.43 -20.89
N LEU A 167 -9.86 14.25 -21.43
CA LEU A 167 -9.27 14.10 -22.76
C LEU A 167 -10.27 14.43 -23.88
N LEU A 168 -11.54 14.04 -23.72
CA LEU A 168 -12.63 14.40 -24.66
C LEU A 168 -12.94 15.91 -24.67
N LYS A 169 -12.71 16.62 -23.55
CA LYS A 169 -12.84 18.09 -23.52
C LYS A 169 -11.67 18.85 -24.17
N LYS A 170 -10.51 18.21 -24.37
CA LYS A 170 -9.30 18.87 -24.87
C LYS A 170 -9.08 18.72 -26.38
N ASN A 171 -9.76 17.76 -27.00
CA ASN A 171 -9.88 17.63 -28.46
C ASN A 171 -11.37 17.59 -28.81
N PRO A 172 -12.05 18.75 -28.96
CA PRO A 172 -13.30 18.76 -29.68
C PRO A 172 -13.00 18.34 -31.12
N ILE A 173 -13.71 17.31 -31.59
CA ILE A 173 -13.75 16.91 -33.00
C ILE A 173 -14.25 18.10 -33.82
#